data_AF-A0A6I5P085-F1
#
_entry.id   AF-A0A6I5P085-F1
#
_cell.length_a   1.000
_cell.length_b   1.000
_cell.length_c   1.000
_cell.angle_alpha   90.00
_cell.angle_beta   90.00
_cell.angle_gamma   90.00
#
_symmetry.space_group_name_H-M   'P 1'
#
loop_
_entity.id
_entity.type
_entity.pdbx_description
1 polymer ?
#
loop_
_entity_poly.entity_id
_entity_poly.type
_entity_poly.pdbx_seq_one_letter_code
_entity_poly.pdbx_strand_id
1 'polypeptide(L)'
;MDHGITDLSFEDWILFIFCWPEHQPGSMGGNRWYTDEWWQAPPAVKVDYMTRLWENPVELLAPYSDREIAQGLWDIVGDEEYSEALSSFQVPLSDRRRCIDAFVTFFRDIFVPRCTDSLEHLSETGNPLNTICYMWWDLLNIQPAPSEQAAVFGAIVRSQTAILHLPSTACQEAALHGFGHWLEVDAPTIQHTIDPWLQEHPHLRSELRNYAQAARCGCIA
;
A
#
# COMPACT_ATOMS: atom_id res chain seq x y z
N MET A 1 13.61 28.12 9.49
CA MET A 1 13.99 27.22 10.59
C MET A 1 12.94 26.14 10.55
N ASP A 2 13.32 25.00 9.98
CA ASP A 2 12.51 23.79 9.93
C ASP A 2 12.23 23.34 11.37
N HIS A 3 10.97 23.26 11.75
CA HIS A 3 10.55 22.73 13.04
C HIS A 3 9.75 21.45 12.80
N GLY A 4 10.44 20.41 12.32
CA GLY A 4 9.86 19.07 12.25
C GLY A 4 9.43 18.61 13.64
N ILE A 5 8.24 18.02 13.73
CA ILE A 5 7.74 17.44 14.97
C ILE A 5 8.47 16.11 15.17
N THR A 6 9.16 15.92 16.30
CA THR A 6 10.01 14.74 16.51
C THR A 6 9.44 13.71 17.49
N ASP A 7 8.57 14.16 18.41
CA ASP A 7 8.17 13.36 19.58
C ASP A 7 6.66 13.11 19.62
N LEU A 8 6.10 12.58 18.53
CA LEU A 8 4.72 12.09 18.54
C LEU A 8 4.65 10.71 19.18
N SER A 9 3.68 10.52 20.09
CA SER A 9 3.22 9.18 20.44
C SER A 9 2.56 8.51 19.23
N PHE A 10 2.28 7.21 19.31
CA PHE A 10 1.58 6.52 18.22
C PHE A 10 0.18 7.09 18.01
N GLU A 11 -0.52 7.36 19.12
CA GLU A 11 -1.87 7.90 19.12
C GLU A 11 -1.88 9.32 18.54
N ASP A 12 -0.90 10.15 18.90
CA ASP A 12 -0.76 11.48 18.30
C ASP A 12 -0.34 11.41 16.83
N TRP A 13 0.45 10.42 16.42
CA TRP A 13 0.80 10.18 15.02
C TRP A 13 -0.42 9.78 14.19
N ILE A 14 -1.32 8.93 14.70
CA ILE A 14 -2.59 8.61 14.02
C ILE A 14 -3.44 9.87 13.81
N LEU A 15 -3.59 10.69 14.86
CA LEU A 15 -4.30 11.97 14.74
C LEU A 15 -3.60 12.88 13.73
N PHE A 16 -2.28 12.97 13.79
CA PHE A 16 -1.49 13.78 12.88
C PHE A 16 -1.72 13.37 11.42
N ILE A 17 -1.71 12.06 11.11
CA ILE A 17 -1.88 11.54 9.73
C ILE A 17 -3.33 11.67 9.22
N PHE A 18 -4.33 11.35 10.05
CA PHE A 18 -5.71 11.17 9.56
C PHE A 18 -6.69 12.28 9.96
N CYS A 19 -6.37 13.11 10.95
CA CYS A 19 -7.28 14.11 11.52
C CYS A 19 -6.98 15.53 11.01
N TRP A 20 -7.08 15.76 9.69
CA TRP A 20 -6.89 17.07 9.08
C TRP A 20 -8.19 17.70 8.56
N PRO A 21 -8.38 19.03 8.68
CA PRO A 21 -9.53 19.70 8.09
C PRO A 21 -9.56 19.49 6.58
N GLU A 22 -10.72 19.17 6.02
CA GLU A 22 -10.90 19.01 4.58
C GLU A 22 -10.33 20.21 3.80
N HIS A 23 -9.30 19.98 3.00
CA HIS A 23 -8.86 20.94 1.99
C HIS A 23 -9.66 20.79 0.70
N GLN A 24 -9.71 21.89 -0.06
CA GLN A 24 -10.70 22.21 -1.09
C GLN A 24 -11.06 21.07 -2.07
N PRO A 25 -12.30 21.04 -2.58
CA PRO A 25 -12.69 20.10 -3.63
C PRO A 25 -11.83 20.32 -4.89
N GLY A 26 -11.06 19.30 -5.27
CA GLY A 26 -10.24 19.30 -6.49
C GLY A 26 -8.79 18.83 -6.32
N SER A 27 -8.27 18.73 -5.10
CA SER A 27 -6.97 18.08 -4.85
C SER A 27 -7.16 16.56 -4.73
N MET A 28 -6.71 15.80 -5.72
CA MET A 28 -6.37 14.39 -5.49
C MET A 28 -5.10 14.40 -4.61
N GLY A 29 -5.24 14.07 -3.33
CA GLY A 29 -4.19 14.30 -2.34
C GLY A 29 -4.08 15.78 -1.97
N GLY A 30 -4.82 16.20 -0.95
CA GLY A 30 -4.59 17.45 -0.23
C GLY A 30 -3.27 17.34 0.53
N ASN A 31 -2.18 17.32 -0.21
CA ASN A 31 -0.88 16.98 0.34
C ASN A 31 -0.44 18.02 1.38
N ARG A 32 0.18 17.51 2.45
CA ARG A 32 1.00 18.26 3.41
C ARG A 32 2.09 19.15 2.82
N TRP A 33 2.36 19.10 1.51
CA TRP A 33 3.36 19.95 0.83
C TRP A 33 3.16 21.46 1.04
N TYR A 34 2.01 21.90 1.59
CA TYR A 34 1.71 23.31 1.88
C TYR A 34 1.87 23.72 3.35
N THR A 35 2.20 22.79 4.25
CA THR A 35 2.47 23.11 5.67
C THR A 35 3.94 22.85 5.99
N ASP A 36 4.58 23.76 6.72
CA ASP A 36 5.95 23.60 7.21
C ASP A 36 6.09 22.53 8.33
N GLU A 37 5.01 21.81 8.65
CA GLU A 37 4.94 20.81 9.71
C GLU A 37 5.00 19.40 9.12
N TRP A 38 6.10 18.69 9.40
CA TRP A 38 6.30 17.30 9.02
C TRP A 38 6.86 16.51 10.20
N TRP A 39 6.53 15.22 10.26
CA TRP A 39 6.96 14.36 11.35
C TRP A 39 8.28 13.66 11.01
N GLN A 40 9.30 13.99 11.80
CA GLN A 40 10.60 13.34 11.75
C GLN A 40 10.67 12.27 12.82
N ALA A 41 10.91 11.03 12.43
CA ALA A 41 11.16 9.96 13.38
C ALA A 41 12.24 9.01 12.88
N PRO A 42 12.98 8.34 13.79
CA PRO A 42 13.91 7.29 13.41
C PRO A 42 13.22 6.22 12.57
N PRO A 43 13.90 5.60 11.57
CA PRO A 43 13.31 4.57 10.72
C PRO A 43 12.62 3.43 11.48
N ALA A 44 13.19 3.01 12.62
CA ALA A 44 12.61 1.97 13.45
C ALA A 44 11.25 2.37 14.05
N VAL A 45 11.07 3.66 14.40
CA VAL A 45 9.79 4.18 14.91
C VAL A 45 8.77 4.26 13.79
N LYS A 46 9.16 4.70 12.58
CA LYS A 46 8.28 4.71 11.40
C LYS A 46 7.76 3.30 11.10
N VAL A 47 8.65 2.30 11.08
CA VAL A 47 8.27 0.90 10.83
C VAL A 47 7.39 0.35 11.96
N ASP A 48 7.68 0.66 13.23
CA ASP A 48 6.82 0.26 14.34
C ASP A 48 5.41 0.84 14.21
N TYR A 49 5.28 2.14 13.92
CA TYR A 49 3.99 2.83 13.83
C TYR A 49 3.19 2.33 12.62
N MET A 50 3.84 2.20 11.46
CA MET A 50 3.24 1.54 10.30
C MET A 50 2.73 0.15 10.65
N THR A 51 3.57 -0.70 11.27
CA THR A 51 3.19 -2.08 11.62
C THR A 51 1.98 -2.11 12.55
N ARG A 52 1.96 -1.26 13.60
CA ARG A 52 0.84 -1.18 14.55
C ARG A 52 -0.47 -0.79 13.86
N LEU A 53 -0.41 0.18 12.94
CA LEU A 53 -1.55 0.59 12.13
C LEU A 53 -2.04 -0.54 11.22
N TRP A 54 -1.14 -1.16 10.46
CA TRP A 54 -1.49 -2.22 9.50
C TRP A 54 -2.03 -3.48 10.18
N GLU A 55 -1.58 -3.80 11.38
CA GLU A 55 -2.04 -4.97 12.14
C GLU A 55 -3.38 -4.76 12.86
N ASN A 56 -3.76 -3.52 13.19
CA ASN A 56 -4.97 -3.24 13.98
C ASN A 56 -5.80 -2.06 13.42
N PRO A 57 -6.07 -2.00 12.11
CA PRO A 57 -6.55 -0.77 11.50
C PRO A 57 -8.02 -0.46 11.81
N VAL A 58 -8.84 -1.47 12.12
CA VAL A 58 -10.30 -1.29 12.26
C VAL A 58 -10.63 -0.34 13.40
N GLU A 59 -10.10 -0.58 14.60
CA GLU A 59 -10.38 0.28 15.76
C GLU A 59 -9.73 1.66 15.61
N LEU A 60 -8.50 1.69 15.08
CA LEU A 60 -7.74 2.93 14.86
C LEU A 60 -8.40 3.84 13.83
N LEU A 61 -8.97 3.26 12.77
CA LEU A 61 -9.52 4.01 11.65
C LEU A 61 -11.05 4.14 11.66
N ALA A 62 -11.74 3.54 12.64
CA ALA A 62 -13.19 3.65 12.80
C ALA A 62 -13.73 5.10 12.85
N PRO A 63 -13.01 6.08 13.45
CA PRO A 63 -13.48 7.47 13.48
C PRO A 63 -13.41 8.21 12.13
N TYR A 64 -12.70 7.68 11.14
CA TYR A 64 -12.35 8.39 9.91
C TYR A 64 -13.13 7.90 8.68
N SER A 65 -13.55 8.85 7.86
CA SER A 65 -14.17 8.62 6.56
C SER A 65 -13.21 7.99 5.55
N ASP A 66 -13.75 7.43 4.46
CA ASP A 66 -12.94 6.90 3.35
C ASP A 66 -12.00 7.95 2.78
N ARG A 67 -12.42 9.23 2.76
CA ARG A 67 -11.62 10.34 2.25
C ARG A 67 -10.46 10.67 3.18
N GLU A 68 -10.70 10.75 4.48
CA GLU A 68 -9.65 11.00 5.49
C GLU A 68 -8.61 9.87 5.50
N ILE A 69 -9.07 8.62 5.40
CA ILE A 69 -8.17 7.47 5.32
C ILE A 69 -7.37 7.51 4.03
N ALA A 70 -8.01 7.74 2.88
CA ALA A 70 -7.29 7.86 1.62
C ALA A 70 -6.19 8.92 1.73
N GLN A 71 -6.51 10.10 2.26
CA GLN A 71 -5.56 11.18 2.45
C GLN A 71 -4.38 10.77 3.35
N GLY A 72 -4.65 10.20 4.52
CA GLY A 72 -3.58 9.78 5.42
C GLY A 72 -2.73 8.65 4.85
N LEU A 73 -3.30 7.77 4.03
CA LEU A 73 -2.53 6.75 3.31
C LEU A 73 -1.60 7.36 2.27
N TRP A 74 -2.04 8.37 1.51
CA TRP A 74 -1.14 9.11 0.61
C TRP A 74 0.06 9.72 1.36
N ASP A 75 -0.16 10.23 2.57
CA ASP A 75 0.90 10.78 3.42
C ASP A 75 1.86 9.71 4.00
N ILE A 76 1.47 8.43 4.01
CA ILE A 76 2.33 7.33 4.47
C ILE A 76 3.00 6.64 3.29
N VAL A 77 2.23 6.07 2.35
CA VAL A 77 2.80 5.26 1.27
C VAL A 77 3.42 6.10 0.17
N GLY A 78 2.96 7.35 -0.01
CA GLY A 78 3.51 8.31 -0.97
C GLY A 78 4.69 9.12 -0.46
N ASP A 79 5.04 9.00 0.82
CA ASP A 79 6.20 9.66 1.41
C ASP A 79 7.41 8.70 1.39
N GLU A 80 8.46 9.11 0.68
CA GLU A 80 9.69 8.35 0.49
C GLU A 80 10.34 7.95 1.82
N GLU A 81 10.19 8.72 2.90
CA GLU A 81 10.83 8.39 4.17
C GLU A 81 10.28 7.09 4.80
N TYR A 82 9.04 6.70 4.50
CA TYR A 82 8.48 5.43 4.98
C TYR A 82 8.99 4.24 4.14
N SER A 83 9.11 4.40 2.83
CA SER A 83 9.67 3.36 1.96
C SER A 83 11.18 3.19 2.18
N GLU A 84 11.90 4.27 2.45
CA GLU A 84 13.29 4.27 2.91
C GLU A 84 13.44 3.55 4.26
N ALA A 85 12.51 3.76 5.19
CA ALA A 85 12.54 3.05 6.48
C ALA A 85 12.38 1.53 6.31
N LEU A 86 11.55 1.08 5.36
CA LEU A 86 11.43 -0.34 4.97
C LEU A 86 12.63 -0.87 4.18
N SER A 87 13.50 0.02 3.70
CA SER A 87 14.73 -0.33 2.98
C SER A 87 15.96 -0.31 3.89
N SER A 88 15.90 0.42 5.00
CA SER A 88 17.03 0.73 5.86
C SER A 88 17.53 -0.43 6.72
N PHE A 89 18.85 -0.63 6.71
CA PHE A 89 19.55 -1.55 7.62
C PHE A 89 19.47 -1.16 9.11
N GLN A 90 19.08 0.08 9.41
CA GLN A 90 18.87 0.53 10.79
C GLN A 90 17.63 -0.12 11.42
N VAL A 91 16.77 -0.71 10.59
CA VAL A 91 15.61 -1.48 11.03
C VAL A 91 15.91 -2.97 10.86
N PRO A 92 15.73 -3.81 11.91
CA PRO A 92 15.90 -5.24 11.79
C PRO A 92 15.09 -5.82 10.62
N LEU A 93 15.68 -6.75 9.86
CA LEU A 93 15.01 -7.39 8.73
C LEU A 93 13.69 -8.06 9.13
N SER A 94 13.61 -8.60 10.36
CA SER A 94 12.39 -9.17 10.92
C SER A 94 11.25 -8.16 10.97
N ASP A 95 11.54 -6.93 11.35
CA ASP A 95 10.54 -5.91 11.63
C ASP A 95 10.03 -5.29 10.32
N ARG A 96 10.93 -5.06 9.37
CA ARG A 96 10.57 -4.67 7.99
C ARG A 96 9.67 -5.70 7.33
N ARG A 97 10.03 -6.99 7.45
CA ARG A 97 9.21 -8.09 6.89
C ARG A 97 7.85 -8.19 7.57
N ARG A 98 7.79 -8.05 8.89
CA ARG A 98 6.53 -8.01 9.65
C ARG A 98 5.63 -6.87 9.17
N CYS A 99 6.19 -5.68 8.96
CA CYS A 99 5.44 -4.54 8.43
C CYS A 99 4.86 -4.83 7.03
N ILE A 100 5.64 -5.41 6.14
CA ILE A 100 5.19 -5.78 4.78
C ILE A 100 4.11 -6.88 4.85
N ASP A 101 4.34 -7.93 5.65
CA ASP A 101 3.37 -9.01 5.84
C ASP A 101 2.04 -8.47 6.45
N ALA A 102 2.10 -7.40 7.26
CA ALA A 102 0.92 -6.75 7.84
C ALA A 102 0.05 -5.98 6.82
N PHE A 103 0.56 -5.67 5.62
CA PHE A 103 -0.26 -5.08 4.55
C PHE A 103 -1.47 -5.96 4.22
N VAL A 104 -1.33 -7.29 4.32
CA VAL A 104 -2.44 -8.24 4.07
C VAL A 104 -3.60 -7.99 5.04
N THR A 105 -3.30 -7.77 6.32
CA THR A 105 -4.30 -7.43 7.35
C THR A 105 -4.99 -6.12 7.00
N PHE A 106 -4.21 -5.09 6.63
CA PHE A 106 -4.77 -3.80 6.24
C PHE A 106 -5.72 -3.90 5.03
N PHE A 107 -5.28 -4.57 3.96
CA PHE A 107 -6.11 -4.77 2.77
C PHE A 107 -7.40 -5.52 3.11
N ARG A 108 -7.29 -6.61 3.87
CA ARG A 108 -8.45 -7.42 4.28
C ARG A 108 -9.45 -6.62 5.14
N ASP A 109 -8.95 -5.84 6.08
CA ASP A 109 -9.79 -5.25 7.13
C ASP A 109 -10.26 -3.83 6.78
N ILE A 110 -9.61 -3.16 5.83
CA ILE A 110 -9.97 -1.80 5.38
C ILE A 110 -10.41 -1.78 3.93
N PHE A 111 -9.57 -2.22 2.98
CA PHE A 111 -9.91 -2.09 1.56
C PHE A 111 -11.02 -3.05 1.11
N VAL A 112 -10.99 -4.31 1.52
CA VAL A 112 -12.06 -5.27 1.16
C VAL A 112 -13.46 -4.79 1.55
N PRO A 113 -13.72 -4.34 2.80
CA PRO A 113 -15.07 -3.89 3.17
C PRO A 113 -15.43 -2.48 2.69
N ARG A 114 -14.46 -1.65 2.29
CA ARG A 114 -14.71 -0.23 2.00
C ARG A 114 -14.57 0.14 0.53
N CYS A 115 -13.65 -0.45 -0.24
CA CYS A 115 -13.53 -0.15 -1.67
C CYS A 115 -14.75 -0.64 -2.45
N THR A 116 -15.07 0.03 -3.55
CA THR A 116 -16.08 -0.43 -4.50
C THR A 116 -15.48 -1.44 -5.50
N ASP A 117 -16.34 -2.16 -6.23
CA ASP A 117 -15.94 -3.08 -7.31
C ASP A 117 -15.47 -2.37 -8.61
N SER A 118 -14.99 -1.13 -8.49
CA SER A 118 -14.53 -0.30 -9.61
C SER A 118 -13.07 -0.59 -9.95
N LEU A 119 -12.75 -0.61 -11.24
CA LEU A 119 -11.40 -0.78 -11.76
C LEU A 119 -10.76 0.57 -12.09
N GLU A 120 -9.68 0.91 -11.40
CA GLU A 120 -8.98 2.20 -11.56
C GLU A 120 -8.22 2.28 -12.89
N HIS A 121 -7.68 1.16 -13.43
CA HIS A 121 -7.01 1.15 -14.74
C HIS A 121 -7.95 1.51 -15.91
N LEU A 122 -9.26 1.45 -15.69
CA LEU A 122 -10.29 1.86 -16.65
C LEU A 122 -10.89 3.23 -16.32
N SER A 123 -10.40 3.90 -15.28
CA SER A 123 -10.96 5.15 -14.76
C SER A 123 -12.46 5.01 -14.43
N GLU A 124 -12.88 3.84 -13.93
CA GLU A 124 -14.24 3.67 -13.43
C GLU A 124 -14.46 4.53 -12.19
N THR A 125 -15.70 4.95 -11.97
CA THR A 125 -16.02 5.74 -10.78
C THR A 125 -15.95 4.84 -9.53
N GLY A 126 -14.85 4.95 -8.78
CA GLY A 126 -14.66 4.35 -7.46
C GLY A 126 -15.07 5.29 -6.31
N ASN A 127 -14.79 4.86 -5.08
CA ASN A 127 -14.80 5.76 -3.93
C ASN A 127 -13.38 6.28 -3.62
N PRO A 128 -13.19 7.16 -2.63
CA PRO A 128 -11.87 7.74 -2.35
C PRO A 128 -10.74 6.74 -2.06
N LEU A 129 -11.05 5.52 -1.61
CA LEU A 129 -10.05 4.51 -1.27
C LEU A 129 -9.57 3.70 -2.48
N ASN A 130 -10.36 3.60 -3.55
CA ASN A 130 -10.00 2.80 -4.72
C ASN A 130 -8.66 3.23 -5.33
N THR A 131 -8.44 4.54 -5.50
CA THR A 131 -7.21 5.05 -6.11
C THR A 131 -5.97 4.75 -5.27
N ILE A 132 -5.98 4.98 -3.95
CA ILE A 132 -4.80 4.67 -3.11
C ILE A 132 -4.59 3.16 -2.95
N CYS A 133 -5.65 2.36 -3.03
CA CYS A 133 -5.54 0.91 -3.09
C CYS A 133 -4.81 0.48 -4.36
N TYR A 134 -5.21 1.00 -5.53
CA TYR A 134 -4.58 0.73 -6.83
C TYR A 134 -3.11 1.18 -6.86
N MET A 135 -2.83 2.40 -6.40
CA MET A 135 -1.49 3.02 -6.43
C MET A 135 -0.55 2.52 -5.33
N TRP A 136 -1.01 1.66 -4.42
CA TRP A 136 -0.26 1.26 -3.23
C TRP A 136 1.18 0.81 -3.54
N TRP A 137 1.35 0.00 -4.58
CA TRP A 137 2.63 -0.56 -4.97
C TRP A 137 3.46 0.35 -5.88
N ASP A 138 2.86 1.37 -6.50
CA ASP A 138 3.58 2.42 -7.24
C ASP A 138 4.31 3.36 -6.29
N LEU A 139 3.67 3.64 -5.16
CA LEU A 139 4.16 4.60 -4.18
C LEU A 139 5.21 3.97 -3.26
N LEU A 140 5.05 2.69 -2.91
CA LEU A 140 6.00 1.97 -2.08
C LEU A 140 7.27 1.54 -2.84
N ASN A 141 8.24 2.45 -2.93
CA ASN A 141 9.55 2.18 -3.50
C ASN A 141 10.51 1.50 -2.50
N ILE A 142 10.31 0.21 -2.22
CA ILE A 142 11.16 -0.54 -1.28
C ILE A 142 12.41 -1.07 -2.00
N GLN A 143 13.58 -0.52 -1.66
CA GLN A 143 14.89 -0.82 -2.26
C GLN A 143 15.83 -1.42 -1.20
N PRO A 144 15.64 -2.69 -0.81
CA PRO A 144 16.48 -3.33 0.20
C PRO A 144 17.90 -3.52 -0.32
N ALA A 145 18.86 -3.65 0.59
CA ALA A 145 20.22 -3.91 0.18
C ALA A 145 20.39 -5.29 -0.50
N PRO A 146 21.43 -5.46 -1.34
CA PRO A 146 21.61 -6.69 -2.12
C PRO A 146 21.61 -7.99 -1.29
N SER A 147 22.15 -7.95 -0.07
CA SER A 147 22.19 -9.13 0.82
C SER A 147 20.84 -9.53 1.40
N GLU A 148 19.86 -8.61 1.43
CA GLU A 148 18.53 -8.82 1.99
C GLU A 148 17.43 -8.84 0.92
N GLN A 149 17.79 -8.52 -0.33
CA GLN A 149 16.88 -8.38 -1.46
C GLN A 149 15.95 -9.59 -1.61
N ALA A 150 16.49 -10.81 -1.60
CA ALA A 150 15.67 -12.02 -1.71
C ALA A 150 14.66 -12.19 -0.57
N ALA A 151 15.03 -11.80 0.66
CA ALA A 151 14.17 -11.95 1.83
C ALA A 151 13.02 -10.92 1.85
N VAL A 152 13.33 -9.67 1.48
CA VAL A 152 12.34 -8.58 1.39
C VAL A 152 11.44 -8.80 0.17
N PHE A 153 12.01 -9.12 -0.99
CA PHE A 153 11.24 -9.48 -2.18
C PHE A 153 10.28 -10.64 -1.92
N GLY A 154 10.76 -11.69 -1.24
CA GLY A 154 9.91 -12.79 -0.84
C GLY A 154 8.75 -12.37 0.07
N ALA A 155 8.93 -11.36 0.94
CA ALA A 155 7.83 -10.82 1.77
C ALA A 155 6.82 -10.01 0.95
N ILE A 156 7.30 -9.20 0.01
CA ILE A 156 6.45 -8.44 -0.92
C ILE A 156 5.59 -9.41 -1.74
N VAL A 157 6.22 -10.37 -2.43
CA VAL A 157 5.49 -11.35 -3.25
C VAL A 157 4.50 -12.15 -2.41
N ARG A 158 4.88 -12.66 -1.23
CA ARG A 158 3.94 -13.40 -0.36
C ARG A 158 2.73 -12.56 0.03
N SER A 159 2.95 -11.30 0.43
CA SER A 159 1.88 -10.39 0.84
C SER A 159 0.95 -10.06 -0.31
N GLN A 160 1.53 -9.77 -1.47
CA GLN A 160 0.80 -9.46 -2.69
C GLN A 160 0.00 -10.66 -3.21
N THR A 161 0.55 -11.87 -3.13
CA THR A 161 -0.17 -13.12 -3.43
C THR A 161 -1.36 -13.29 -2.49
N ALA A 162 -1.20 -13.03 -1.19
CA ALA A 162 -2.30 -13.12 -0.24
C ALA A 162 -3.40 -12.08 -0.55
N ILE A 163 -3.01 -10.85 -0.93
CA ILE A 163 -3.94 -9.79 -1.33
C ILE A 163 -4.69 -10.16 -2.62
N LEU A 164 -4.02 -10.77 -3.60
CA LEU A 164 -4.64 -11.25 -4.84
C LEU A 164 -5.76 -12.28 -4.58
N HIS A 165 -5.70 -13.01 -3.48
CA HIS A 165 -6.73 -13.99 -3.10
C HIS A 165 -7.84 -13.40 -2.22
N LEU A 166 -7.80 -12.11 -1.91
CA LEU A 166 -8.90 -11.45 -1.21
C LEU A 166 -10.12 -11.32 -2.15
N PRO A 167 -11.35 -11.45 -1.61
CA PRO A 167 -12.59 -11.37 -2.40
C PRO A 167 -12.98 -9.91 -2.66
N SER A 168 -12.09 -9.12 -3.29
CA SER A 168 -12.32 -7.71 -3.62
C SER A 168 -11.65 -7.37 -4.94
N THR A 169 -12.43 -6.84 -5.88
CA THR A 169 -11.96 -6.44 -7.22
C THR A 169 -10.82 -5.43 -7.13
N ALA A 170 -10.97 -4.40 -6.27
CA ALA A 170 -9.94 -3.37 -6.07
C ALA A 170 -8.63 -3.94 -5.48
N CYS A 171 -8.73 -4.85 -4.51
CA CYS A 171 -7.55 -5.48 -3.92
C CYS A 171 -6.83 -6.39 -4.92
N GLN A 172 -7.59 -7.13 -5.73
CA GLN A 172 -7.06 -7.98 -6.80
C GLN A 172 -6.35 -7.14 -7.86
N GLU A 173 -6.96 -6.05 -8.29
CA GLU A 173 -6.37 -5.09 -9.23
C GLU A 173 -5.06 -4.51 -8.67
N ALA A 174 -5.06 -4.03 -7.42
CA ALA A 174 -3.87 -3.52 -6.75
C ALA A 174 -2.73 -4.56 -6.70
N ALA A 175 -3.05 -5.81 -6.35
CA ALA A 175 -2.07 -6.89 -6.33
C ALA A 175 -1.51 -7.19 -7.72
N LEU A 176 -2.35 -7.24 -8.76
CA LEU A 176 -1.90 -7.42 -10.14
C LEU A 176 -1.03 -6.26 -10.61
N HIS A 177 -1.42 -5.03 -10.29
CA HIS A 177 -0.68 -3.83 -10.64
C HIS A 177 0.76 -3.93 -10.11
N GLY A 178 0.94 -4.15 -8.81
CA GLY A 178 2.29 -4.22 -8.27
C GLY A 178 3.09 -5.44 -8.77
N PHE A 179 2.46 -6.56 -9.14
CA PHE A 179 3.18 -7.69 -9.74
C PHE A 179 3.86 -7.32 -11.07
N GLY A 180 3.28 -6.39 -11.83
CA GLY A 180 3.88 -5.92 -13.07
C GLY A 180 5.24 -5.24 -12.87
N HIS A 181 5.48 -4.60 -11.72
CA HIS A 181 6.77 -3.97 -11.38
C HIS A 181 7.89 -4.97 -11.11
N TRP A 182 7.54 -6.20 -10.75
CA TRP A 182 8.50 -7.19 -10.23
C TRP A 182 9.03 -8.15 -11.29
N LEU A 183 8.60 -8.04 -12.55
CA LEU A 183 9.05 -8.97 -13.60
C LEU A 183 10.53 -8.89 -13.93
N GLU A 184 11.13 -7.70 -13.85
CA GLU A 184 12.58 -7.54 -14.07
C GLU A 184 13.40 -8.20 -12.95
N VAL A 185 12.79 -8.40 -11.78
CA VAL A 185 13.41 -9.07 -10.63
C VAL A 185 13.27 -10.59 -10.74
N ASP A 186 12.04 -11.10 -10.90
CA ASP A 186 11.78 -12.55 -10.97
C ASP A 186 10.50 -12.89 -11.74
N ALA A 187 10.58 -12.81 -13.07
CA ALA A 187 9.47 -13.16 -13.95
C ALA A 187 8.88 -14.57 -13.72
N PRO A 188 9.68 -15.64 -13.53
CA PRO A 188 9.15 -16.97 -13.23
C PRO A 188 8.25 -17.01 -11.99
N THR A 189 8.63 -16.35 -10.90
CA THR A 189 7.85 -16.31 -9.66
C THR A 189 6.51 -15.58 -9.85
N ILE A 190 6.52 -14.45 -10.56
CA ILE A 190 5.29 -13.69 -10.84
C ILE A 190 4.34 -14.51 -11.72
N GLN A 191 4.85 -15.13 -12.78
CA GLN A 191 4.03 -15.96 -13.68
C GLN A 191 3.46 -17.18 -12.93
N HIS A 192 4.26 -17.85 -12.09
CA HIS A 192 3.79 -18.95 -11.24
C HIS A 192 2.75 -18.54 -10.19
N THR A 193 2.63 -17.25 -9.91
CA THR A 193 1.62 -16.72 -8.98
C THR A 193 0.32 -16.40 -9.72
N ILE A 194 0.40 -15.70 -10.86
CA ILE A 194 -0.78 -15.25 -11.61
C ILE A 194 -1.46 -16.40 -12.37
N ASP A 195 -0.69 -17.35 -12.92
CA ASP A 195 -1.25 -18.42 -13.76
C ASP A 195 -2.23 -19.35 -13.02
N PRO A 196 -1.93 -19.87 -11.82
CA PRO A 196 -2.89 -20.65 -11.04
C PRO A 196 -4.11 -19.83 -10.65
N TRP A 197 -3.92 -18.58 -10.22
CA TRP A 197 -5.03 -17.71 -9.83
C TRP A 197 -6.01 -17.48 -10.99
N LEU A 198 -5.52 -17.26 -12.22
CA LEU A 198 -6.35 -17.14 -13.42
C LEU A 198 -7.16 -18.39 -13.75
N GLN A 199 -6.63 -19.58 -13.42
CA GLN A 199 -7.29 -20.87 -13.60
C GLN A 199 -8.37 -21.11 -12.54
N GLU A 200 -8.10 -20.70 -11.29
CA GLU A 200 -9.02 -20.81 -10.16
C GLU A 200 -10.23 -19.87 -10.28
N HIS A 201 -10.10 -18.79 -11.07
CA HIS A 201 -11.14 -17.77 -11.27
C HIS A 201 -11.66 -17.77 -12.72
N PRO A 202 -12.31 -18.83 -13.24
CA PRO A 202 -12.75 -18.91 -14.63
C PRO A 202 -13.81 -17.85 -14.99
N HIS A 203 -14.59 -17.39 -14.01
CA HIS A 203 -15.67 -16.41 -14.18
C HIS A 203 -15.28 -14.97 -13.83
N LEU A 204 -13.98 -14.68 -13.72
CA LEU A 204 -13.48 -13.33 -13.51
C LEU A 204 -14.01 -12.38 -14.58
N ARG A 205 -14.34 -11.14 -14.18
CA ARG A 205 -14.66 -10.05 -15.09
C ARG A 205 -13.58 -9.95 -16.19
N SER A 206 -14.01 -9.80 -17.45
CA SER A 206 -13.11 -9.83 -18.61
C SER A 206 -11.99 -8.79 -18.53
N GLU A 207 -12.32 -7.61 -18.02
CA GLU A 207 -11.42 -6.48 -17.89
C GLU A 207 -10.30 -6.78 -16.89
N LEU A 208 -10.64 -7.31 -15.71
CA LEU A 208 -9.65 -7.72 -14.71
C LEU A 208 -8.84 -8.94 -15.19
N ARG A 209 -9.44 -9.86 -15.96
CA ARG A 209 -8.70 -10.96 -16.60
C ARG A 209 -7.66 -10.43 -17.60
N ASN A 210 -8.04 -9.49 -18.45
CA ASN A 210 -7.14 -8.86 -19.40
C ASN A 210 -6.02 -8.13 -18.67
N TYR A 211 -6.35 -7.42 -17.59
CA TYR A 211 -5.39 -6.74 -16.74
C TYR A 211 -4.39 -7.71 -16.11
N ALA A 212 -4.85 -8.84 -15.58
CA ALA A 212 -3.97 -9.88 -15.04
C ALA A 212 -3.03 -10.47 -16.09
N GLN A 213 -3.51 -10.69 -17.32
CA GLN A 213 -2.68 -11.15 -18.44
C GLN A 213 -1.63 -10.10 -18.85
N ALA A 214 -1.98 -8.81 -18.77
CA ALA A 214 -1.06 -7.71 -19.03
C ALA A 214 0.01 -7.60 -17.93
N ALA A 215 -0.41 -7.63 -16.66
CA ALA A 215 0.48 -7.65 -15.49
C ALA A 215 1.46 -8.82 -15.52
N ARG A 216 1.02 -10.01 -15.92
CA ARG A 216 1.86 -11.20 -16.15
C ARG A 216 3.02 -10.96 -17.15
N CYS A 217 2.88 -9.97 -18.02
CA CYS A 217 3.87 -9.56 -19.02
C CYS A 217 4.52 -8.20 -18.70
N GLY A 218 4.20 -7.58 -17.56
CA GLY A 218 4.80 -6.31 -17.11
C GLY A 218 4.16 -5.10 -17.78
N CYS A 219 3.03 -5.30 -18.43
CA CYS A 219 2.25 -4.25 -19.06
C CYS A 219 1.17 -3.81 -18.07
N ILE A 220 1.51 -2.83 -17.24
CA ILE A 220 0.59 -2.17 -16.32
C ILE A 220 0.50 -0.69 -16.69
N ALA A 221 -0.71 -0.17 -16.74
CA ALA A 221 -1.04 1.21 -17.04
C ALA A 221 -2.35 1.54 -16.32
#